data_AF-A0A839VQM0-F1
#
_entry.id   AF-A0A839VQM0-F1
#
_cell.length_a   1.000
_cell.length_b   1.000
_cell.length_c   1.000
_cell.angle_alpha   90.00
_cell.angle_beta   90.00
_cell.angle_gamma   90.00
#
_symmetry.space_group_name_H-M   'P 1'
#
loop_
_entity.id
_entity.type
_entity.pdbx_description
1 polymer ?
#
loop_
_entity_poly.entity_id
_entity_poly.type
_entity_poly.pdbx_seq_one_letter_code
_entity_poly.pdbx_strand_id
1 'polypeptide(L)'
;MRLSAESRVRKCLQDILYAELSAVLRSDPRLGARVLNLKSIRAMSTKVVDSLIENPKFHEALGQIPTKQEKEWLTTEEAAKISGFSRPFIVALLDSSTYKGAVNRTEKGHRRVLASDFREWITKLGAIDLPRTVTDVRTGVSLESEIESDTLEERKARSRSRKRALDVARKLGLS
;
A
#
# COMPACT_ATOMS: atom_id res chain seq x y z
N MET A 1 11.71 6.96 18.30
CA MET A 1 10.74 7.89 17.67
C MET A 1 10.67 7.59 16.18
N ARG A 2 9.63 6.89 15.70
CA ARG A 2 9.45 6.60 14.27
C ARG A 2 8.72 7.79 13.64
N LEU A 3 9.38 8.44 12.69
CA LEU A 3 8.85 9.56 11.91
C LEU A 3 7.71 9.04 10.99
N SER A 4 6.53 9.67 11.06
CA SER A 4 5.36 9.40 10.20
C SER A 4 5.75 9.41 8.71
N ALA A 5 5.07 8.62 7.86
CA ALA A 5 5.38 8.53 6.42
C ALA A 5 5.44 9.91 5.74
N GLU A 6 4.55 10.83 6.12
CA GLU A 6 4.53 12.21 5.66
C GLU A 6 5.80 12.98 6.05
N SER A 7 6.31 12.79 7.27
CA SER A 7 7.53 13.45 7.73
C SER A 7 8.78 12.93 7.02
N ARG A 8 8.77 11.67 6.53
CA ARG A 8 9.85 11.12 5.69
C ARG A 8 9.82 11.70 4.28
N VAL A 9 8.63 11.81 3.68
CA VAL A 9 8.44 12.43 2.36
C VAL A 9 8.80 13.91 2.40
N ARG A 10 8.33 14.65 3.42
CA ARG A 10 8.65 16.07 3.63
C ARG A 10 10.16 16.29 3.71
N LYS A 11 10.87 15.47 4.49
CA LYS A 11 12.33 15.56 4.61
C LYS A 11 13.03 15.28 3.27
N CYS A 12 12.60 14.25 2.54
CA CYS A 12 13.15 13.90 1.24
C CYS A 12 13.01 15.05 0.23
N LEU A 13 11.81 15.63 0.13
CA LEU A 13 11.55 16.77 -0.75
C LEU A 13 12.39 17.99 -0.36
N GLN A 14 12.51 18.29 0.93
CA GLN A 14 13.36 19.39 1.42
C GLN A 14 14.83 19.18 1.06
N ASP A 15 15.35 17.96 1.23
CA ASP A 15 16.74 17.63 0.93
C ASP A 15 17.05 17.76 -0.57
N ILE A 16 16.15 17.26 -1.44
CA ILE A 16 16.28 17.39 -2.90
C ILE A 16 16.24 18.85 -3.33
N LEU A 17 15.24 19.60 -2.87
CA LEU A 17 15.03 20.98 -3.29
C LEU A 17 16.16 21.89 -2.81
N TYR A 18 16.70 21.62 -1.62
CA TYR A 18 17.89 22.30 -1.11
C TYR A 18 19.15 21.95 -1.94
N ALA A 19 19.34 20.68 -2.30
CA ALA A 19 20.47 20.26 -3.13
C ALA A 19 20.46 20.95 -4.49
N GLU A 20 19.33 20.92 -5.20
CA GLU A 20 19.15 21.55 -6.52
C GLU A 20 19.35 23.07 -6.47
N LEU A 21 18.69 23.76 -5.53
CA LEU A 21 18.86 25.21 -5.39
C LEU A 21 20.31 25.58 -5.03
N SER A 22 20.97 24.79 -4.19
CA SER A 22 22.36 25.02 -3.84
C SER A 22 23.31 24.78 -5.02
N ALA A 23 23.00 23.83 -5.90
CA ALA A 23 23.78 23.53 -7.10
C ALA A 23 23.62 24.63 -8.16
N VAL A 24 22.39 25.10 -8.41
CA VAL A 24 22.10 26.20 -9.33
C VAL A 24 22.81 27.49 -8.89
N LEU A 25 22.74 27.83 -7.60
CA LEU A 25 23.39 29.03 -7.07
C LEU A 25 24.93 28.95 -7.06
N ARG A 26 25.50 27.75 -6.99
CA ARG A 26 26.95 27.55 -7.15
C ARG A 26 27.41 27.60 -8.60
N SER A 27 26.53 27.25 -9.53
CA SER A 27 26.86 27.14 -10.96
C SER A 27 26.77 28.49 -11.69
N ASP A 28 25.95 29.44 -11.20
CA ASP A 28 25.85 30.79 -11.77
C ASP A 28 26.46 31.86 -10.84
N PRO A 29 27.64 32.42 -11.17
CA PRO A 29 28.31 33.43 -10.35
C PRO A 29 27.54 34.77 -10.27
N ARG A 30 26.58 35.04 -11.16
CA ARG A 30 25.72 36.24 -11.08
C ARG A 30 24.64 36.11 -10.02
N LEU A 31 24.13 34.89 -9.82
CA LEU A 31 23.18 34.57 -8.76
C LEU A 31 23.89 34.39 -7.42
N GLY A 32 25.11 33.83 -7.43
CA GLY A 32 25.99 33.74 -6.27
C GLY A 32 26.36 35.10 -5.66
N ALA A 33 26.37 36.19 -6.43
CA ALA A 33 26.61 37.54 -5.93
C ALA A 33 25.37 38.19 -5.26
N ARG A 34 24.15 37.75 -5.63
CA ARG A 34 22.91 38.08 -4.90
C ARG A 34 22.69 37.05 -3.80
N VAL A 35 23.62 36.99 -2.85
CA VAL A 35 23.69 35.95 -1.81
C VAL A 35 22.43 35.94 -0.96
N LEU A 36 21.47 35.10 -1.31
CA LEU A 36 20.59 34.52 -0.31
C LEU A 36 21.48 33.65 0.57
N ASN A 37 21.63 34.02 1.84
CA ASN A 37 22.34 33.20 2.83
C ASN A 37 21.79 31.75 2.78
N LEU A 38 22.66 30.74 2.95
CA LEU A 38 22.26 29.32 3.02
C LEU A 38 21.10 29.08 4.01
N LYS A 39 21.03 29.87 5.09
CA LYS A 39 19.90 29.88 6.03
C LYS A 39 18.59 30.33 5.38
N SER A 40 18.64 31.36 4.55
CA SER A 40 17.48 31.88 3.80
C SER A 40 17.01 30.88 2.75
N ILE A 41 17.94 30.21 2.06
CA ILE A 41 17.61 29.15 1.08
C ILE A 41 16.89 28.00 1.77
N ARG A 42 17.40 27.57 2.94
CA ARG A 42 16.75 26.53 3.74
C ARG A 42 15.36 26.95 4.22
N ALA A 43 15.19 28.20 4.66
CA ALA A 43 13.88 28.71 5.06
C ALA A 43 12.89 28.81 3.90
N MET A 44 13.36 29.12 2.69
CA MET A 44 12.53 29.11 1.49
C MET A 44 12.18 27.68 1.07
N SER A 45 13.13 26.74 1.12
CA SER A 45 12.83 25.34 0.77
C SER A 45 11.81 24.74 1.72
N THR A 46 11.87 25.04 3.02
CA THR A 46 10.82 24.61 3.95
C THR A 46 9.47 25.20 3.60
N LYS A 47 9.38 26.51 3.33
CA LYS A 47 8.11 27.17 2.98
C LYS A 47 7.51 26.67 1.67
N VAL A 48 8.36 26.44 0.65
CA VAL A 48 7.91 25.90 -0.64
C VAL A 48 7.39 24.48 -0.46
N VAL A 49 8.10 23.63 0.28
CA VAL A 49 7.64 22.25 0.56
C VAL A 49 6.34 22.26 1.37
N ASP A 50 6.20 23.15 2.35
CA ASP A 50 4.98 23.25 3.15
C ASP A 50 3.79 23.71 2.30
N SER A 51 3.98 24.72 1.46
CA SER A 51 2.95 25.18 0.52
C SER A 51 2.61 24.13 -0.54
N LEU A 52 3.59 23.29 -0.94
CA LEU A 52 3.37 22.19 -1.87
C LEU A 52 2.54 21.07 -1.22
N ILE A 53 2.84 20.73 0.04
CA ILE A 53 2.08 19.75 0.82
C ILE A 53 0.66 20.26 1.07
N GLU A 54 0.47 21.54 1.40
CA GLU A 54 -0.86 22.11 1.62
C GLU A 54 -1.69 22.25 0.32
N ASN A 55 -1.08 22.04 -0.86
CA ASN A 55 -1.77 22.16 -2.12
C ASN A 55 -2.56 20.89 -2.46
N PRO A 56 -3.91 20.96 -2.57
CA PRO A 56 -4.73 19.78 -2.89
C PRO A 56 -4.38 19.17 -4.25
N LYS A 57 -3.91 19.97 -5.22
CA LYS A 57 -3.46 19.48 -6.53
C LYS A 57 -2.19 18.65 -6.44
N PHE A 58 -1.34 18.90 -5.44
CA PHE A 58 -0.14 18.10 -5.22
C PHE A 58 -0.50 16.73 -4.66
N HIS A 59 -1.46 16.66 -3.74
CA HIS A 59 -2.01 15.37 -3.27
C HIS A 59 -2.66 14.58 -4.40
N GLU A 60 -3.44 15.24 -5.25
CA GLU A 60 -4.02 14.63 -6.45
C GLU A 60 -2.94 14.13 -7.42
N ALA A 61 -1.89 14.93 -7.66
CA ALA A 61 -0.75 14.55 -8.48
C ALA A 61 0.05 13.38 -7.88
N LEU A 62 0.27 13.34 -6.55
CA LEU A 62 0.91 12.22 -5.87
C LEU A 62 0.10 10.92 -6.00
N GLY A 63 -1.23 11.01 -5.95
CA GLY A 63 -2.13 9.88 -6.19
C GLY A 63 -2.11 9.41 -7.65
N GLN A 64 -1.71 10.27 -8.58
CA GLN A 64 -1.60 9.99 -10.01
C GLN A 64 -0.19 9.57 -10.45
N ILE A 65 0.85 9.70 -9.62
CA ILE A 65 2.16 9.11 -9.94
C ILE A 65 1.93 7.60 -9.98
N PRO A 66 2.09 6.95 -11.15
CA PRO A 66 2.10 5.50 -11.21
C PRO A 66 3.35 5.08 -10.44
N THR A 67 3.18 4.78 -9.14
CA THR A 67 4.15 3.98 -8.41
C THR A 67 4.39 2.78 -9.30
N LYS A 68 5.63 2.64 -9.78
CA LYS A 68 6.08 1.49 -10.55
C LYS A 68 5.66 0.29 -9.71
N GLN A 69 4.52 -0.31 -10.05
CA GLN A 69 4.00 -1.47 -9.35
C GLN A 69 5.00 -2.56 -9.69
N GLU A 70 6.06 -2.66 -8.88
CA GLU A 70 6.86 -3.87 -8.83
C GLU A 70 5.84 -5.00 -8.75
N LYS A 71 6.04 -6.02 -9.57
CA LYS A 71 5.17 -7.19 -9.65
C LYS A 71 5.22 -7.89 -8.29
N GLU A 72 4.46 -7.37 -7.34
CA GLU A 72 4.53 -7.73 -5.94
C GLU A 72 3.70 -8.99 -5.78
N TRP A 73 4.40 -10.11 -5.61
CA TRP A 73 3.77 -11.40 -5.40
C TRP A 73 3.39 -11.55 -3.93
N LEU A 74 2.11 -11.80 -3.67
CA LEU A 74 1.54 -12.09 -2.36
C LEU A 74 1.52 -13.59 -2.12
N THR A 75 1.86 -14.01 -0.91
CA THR A 75 1.57 -15.34 -0.42
C THR A 75 0.07 -15.53 -0.16
N THR A 76 -0.39 -16.78 -0.08
CA THR A 76 -1.78 -17.09 0.29
C THR A 76 -2.17 -16.52 1.67
N GLU A 77 -1.20 -16.35 2.56
CA GLU A 77 -1.47 -15.80 3.90
C GLU A 77 -1.65 -14.29 3.86
N GLU A 78 -0.82 -13.57 3.12
CA GLU A 78 -0.99 -12.14 2.90
C GLU A 78 -2.31 -11.85 2.16
N ALA A 79 -2.61 -12.64 1.12
CA ALA A 79 -3.87 -12.56 0.39
C ALA A 79 -5.09 -12.77 1.30
N ALA A 80 -5.03 -13.75 2.21
CA ALA A 80 -6.07 -13.99 3.22
C ALA A 80 -6.22 -12.80 4.18
N LYS A 81 -5.11 -12.23 4.66
CA LYS A 81 -5.12 -11.07 5.57
C LYS A 81 -5.68 -9.80 4.90
N ILE A 82 -5.35 -9.56 3.62
CA ILE A 82 -5.85 -8.42 2.85
C ILE A 82 -7.35 -8.56 2.58
N SER A 83 -7.78 -9.77 2.25
CA SER A 83 -9.15 -10.07 1.83
C SER A 83 -10.06 -10.53 2.98
N GLY A 84 -9.59 -10.62 4.22
CA GLY A 84 -10.40 -11.14 5.32
C GLY A 84 -10.99 -12.55 5.11
N PHE A 85 -10.58 -13.27 4.07
CA PHE A 85 -10.97 -14.65 3.82
C PHE A 85 -10.02 -15.61 4.51
N SER A 86 -10.48 -16.83 4.76
CA SER A 86 -9.61 -17.86 5.32
C SER A 86 -8.57 -18.30 4.29
N ARG A 87 -7.36 -18.63 4.77
CA ARG A 87 -6.28 -19.13 3.90
C ARG A 87 -6.68 -20.39 3.09
N PRO A 88 -7.43 -21.37 3.64
CA PRO A 88 -7.93 -22.50 2.84
C PRO A 88 -8.86 -22.09 1.70
N PHE A 89 -9.72 -21.09 1.92
CA PHE A 89 -10.58 -20.56 0.86
C PHE A 89 -9.76 -19.92 -0.26
N ILE A 90 -8.74 -19.13 0.09
CA ILE A 90 -7.82 -18.56 -0.90
C ILE A 90 -7.11 -19.66 -1.69
N VAL A 91 -6.63 -20.73 -1.05
CA VAL A 91 -5.99 -21.84 -1.78
C VAL A 91 -6.95 -22.48 -2.78
N ALA A 92 -8.17 -22.82 -2.35
CA ALA A 92 -9.19 -23.42 -3.20
C ALA A 92 -9.57 -22.50 -4.37
N LEU A 93 -9.65 -21.20 -4.12
CA LEU A 93 -9.90 -20.19 -5.14
C LEU A 93 -8.80 -20.11 -6.20
N LEU A 94 -7.53 -20.21 -5.80
CA LEU A 94 -6.40 -20.14 -6.72
C LEU A 94 -6.19 -21.44 -7.50
N ASP A 95 -6.72 -22.54 -7.00
CA ASP A 95 -6.77 -23.81 -7.73
C ASP A 95 -8.00 -23.92 -8.62
N SER A 96 -9.02 -23.07 -8.42
CA SER A 96 -10.16 -23.01 -9.31
C SER A 96 -9.84 -22.22 -10.57
N SER A 97 -10.52 -22.55 -11.67
CA SER A 97 -10.42 -21.81 -12.94
C SER A 97 -11.10 -20.43 -12.90
N THR A 98 -11.57 -20.02 -11.73
CA THR A 98 -12.38 -18.82 -11.54
C THR A 98 -11.54 -17.58 -11.27
N TYR A 99 -10.40 -17.76 -10.61
CA TYR A 99 -9.43 -16.69 -10.48
C TYR A 99 -8.66 -16.55 -11.79
N LYS A 100 -8.85 -15.40 -12.46
CA LYS A 100 -8.24 -15.11 -13.78
C LYS A 100 -6.92 -14.33 -13.69
N GLY A 101 -6.47 -14.02 -12.48
CA GLY A 101 -5.21 -13.29 -12.26
C GLY A 101 -3.99 -14.21 -12.35
N ALA A 102 -2.81 -13.60 -12.40
CA ALA A 102 -1.55 -14.35 -12.44
C ALA A 102 -1.30 -15.09 -11.11
N VAL A 103 -1.09 -16.40 -11.21
CA VAL A 103 -0.72 -17.28 -10.09
C VAL A 103 0.65 -17.89 -10.38
N ASN A 104 1.59 -17.71 -9.46
CA ASN A 104 2.87 -18.39 -9.47
C ASN A 104 2.86 -19.53 -8.46
N ARG A 105 3.29 -20.72 -8.89
CA ARG A 105 3.45 -21.89 -8.02
C ARG A 105 4.94 -22.15 -7.84
N THR A 106 5.40 -22.13 -6.59
CA THR A 106 6.78 -22.49 -6.28
C THR A 106 6.97 -24.00 -6.39
N GLU A 107 8.21 -24.47 -6.55
CA GLU A 107 8.57 -25.90 -6.59
C GLU A 107 8.08 -26.68 -5.36
N LYS A 108 7.96 -26.00 -4.21
CA LYS A 108 7.41 -26.57 -2.96
C LYS A 108 5.88 -26.60 -2.89
N GLY A 109 5.18 -26.24 -3.97
CA GLY A 109 3.72 -26.21 -4.04
C GLY A 109 3.06 -25.00 -3.36
N HIS A 110 3.83 -23.98 -2.96
CA HIS A 110 3.25 -22.75 -2.43
C HIS A 110 2.72 -21.86 -3.56
N ARG A 111 1.54 -21.30 -3.37
CA ARG A 111 0.88 -20.42 -4.34
C ARG A 111 1.17 -18.97 -3.98
N ARG A 112 1.46 -18.19 -5.00
CA ARG A 112 1.61 -16.73 -4.92
C ARG A 112 0.76 -16.07 -5.98
N VAL A 113 0.18 -14.93 -5.64
CA VAL A 113 -0.70 -14.16 -6.54
C VAL A 113 -0.14 -12.78 -6.76
N LEU A 114 -0.35 -12.24 -7.96
CA LEU A 114 0.05 -10.86 -8.22
C LEU A 114 -0.86 -9.91 -7.43
N ALA A 115 -0.28 -9.00 -6.66
CA ALA A 115 -1.03 -8.10 -5.77
C ALA A 115 -2.04 -7.23 -6.53
N SER A 116 -1.68 -6.74 -7.72
CA SER A 116 -2.56 -5.95 -8.58
C SER A 116 -3.80 -6.76 -8.98
N ASP A 117 -3.60 -7.92 -9.59
CA ASP A 117 -4.67 -8.76 -10.14
C ASP A 117 -5.59 -9.24 -9.02
N PHE A 118 -5.02 -9.62 -7.88
CA PHE A 118 -5.79 -10.08 -6.73
C PHE A 118 -6.67 -8.97 -6.14
N ARG A 119 -6.15 -7.75 -6.02
CA ARG A 119 -6.93 -6.59 -5.56
C ARG A 119 -8.04 -6.25 -6.53
N GLU A 120 -7.73 -6.10 -7.81
CA GLU A 120 -8.74 -5.82 -8.84
C GLU A 120 -9.85 -6.87 -8.84
N TRP A 121 -9.50 -8.13 -8.72
CA TRP A 121 -10.46 -9.23 -8.68
C TRP A 121 -11.37 -9.17 -7.45
N ILE A 122 -10.81 -8.89 -6.26
CA ILE A 122 -11.62 -8.73 -5.03
C ILE A 122 -12.55 -7.51 -5.14
N THR A 123 -12.04 -6.38 -5.64
CA THR A 123 -12.85 -5.17 -5.83
C THR A 123 -14.00 -5.42 -6.80
N LYS A 124 -13.74 -6.12 -7.92
CA LYS A 124 -14.79 -6.50 -8.90
C LYS A 124 -15.84 -7.45 -8.32
N LEU A 125 -15.48 -8.27 -7.34
CA LEU A 125 -16.45 -9.13 -6.65
C LEU A 125 -17.37 -8.37 -5.69
N GLY A 126 -17.16 -7.06 -5.50
CA GLY A 126 -17.94 -6.23 -4.59
C GLY A 126 -17.90 -6.73 -3.15
N ALA A 127 -16.89 -7.52 -2.81
CA ALA A 127 -16.89 -8.29 -1.57
C ALA A 127 -16.41 -7.47 -0.38
N ILE A 128 -15.52 -6.48 -0.58
CA ILE A 128 -14.76 -5.83 0.50
C ILE A 128 -14.24 -4.45 0.05
N ASP A 129 -14.52 -3.40 0.82
CA ASP A 129 -13.69 -2.20 0.86
C ASP A 129 -12.36 -2.61 1.48
N LEU A 130 -11.32 -2.84 0.66
CA LEU A 130 -10.01 -3.35 1.08
C LEU A 130 -9.41 -2.42 2.15
N PRO A 131 -9.47 -2.77 3.44
CA PRO A 131 -9.11 -1.82 4.50
C PRO A 131 -7.59 -1.79 4.74
N ARG A 132 -6.82 -2.62 4.01
CA ARG A 132 -5.41 -2.88 4.29
C ARG A 132 -4.58 -2.89 3.02
N THR A 133 -3.49 -2.14 3.04
CA THR A 133 -2.47 -2.20 2.00
C THR A 133 -1.53 -3.38 2.21
N VAL A 134 -0.85 -3.85 1.16
CA VAL A 134 0.16 -4.93 1.27
C VAL A 134 1.25 -4.54 2.27
N THR A 135 1.64 -3.27 2.25
CA THR A 135 2.55 -2.67 3.23
C THR A 135 2.06 -2.81 4.66
N ASP A 136 0.77 -2.58 4.94
CA ASP A 136 0.22 -2.74 6.31
C ASP A 136 0.29 -4.19 6.80
N VAL A 137 0.03 -5.14 5.90
CA VAL A 137 0.12 -6.58 6.21
C VAL A 137 1.55 -7.02 6.48
N ARG A 138 2.52 -6.50 5.72
CA ARG A 138 3.95 -6.85 5.85
C ARG A 138 4.65 -6.17 7.01
N THR A 139 4.29 -4.91 7.29
CA THR A 139 4.84 -4.15 8.42
C THR A 139 4.21 -4.54 9.75
N GLY A 140 3.18 -5.41 9.72
CA GLY A 140 2.50 -5.83 10.93
C GLY A 140 1.99 -4.63 11.69
N VAL A 141 1.39 -3.63 11.01
CA VAL A 141 0.52 -2.62 11.66
C VAL A 141 -0.68 -3.39 12.21
N SER A 142 -0.37 -4.05 13.31
CA SER A 142 -1.23 -4.68 14.26
C SER A 142 -1.88 -3.50 14.94
N LEU A 143 -3.14 -3.25 14.62
CA LEU A 143 -4.02 -2.75 15.67
C LEU A 143 -4.03 -3.88 16.70
N GLU A 144 -3.15 -3.75 17.70
CA GLU A 144 -3.28 -4.40 18.99
C GLU A 144 -4.72 -4.17 19.45
N SER A 145 -5.47 -5.27 19.55
CA SER A 145 -6.83 -5.25 18.99
C SER A 145 -7.38 -6.63 18.64
N GLU A 146 -6.85 -7.73 19.21
CA GLU A 146 -7.48 -9.06 19.37
C GLU A 146 -6.38 -10.13 19.51
N ILE A 147 -5.64 -10.06 20.62
CA ILE A 147 -5.09 -11.27 21.23
C ILE A 147 -5.83 -11.36 22.55
N GLU A 148 -6.47 -12.51 22.76
CA GLU A 148 -7.15 -12.92 24.00
C GLU A 148 -8.66 -12.62 24.07
N SER A 149 -9.47 -13.46 23.41
CA SER A 149 -10.47 -14.25 24.15
C SER A 149 -10.98 -15.42 23.33
N ASP A 150 -10.92 -16.59 23.95
CA ASP A 150 -11.18 -17.88 23.36
C ASP A 150 -12.68 -18.07 23.05
N THR A 151 -12.94 -18.76 21.93
CA THR A 151 -14.13 -19.57 21.60
C THR A 151 -15.43 -19.00 20.98
N LEU A 152 -15.85 -17.73 21.15
CA LEU A 152 -17.14 -17.28 20.54
C LEU A 152 -17.00 -16.35 19.33
N GLU A 153 -16.18 -15.30 19.45
CA GLU A 153 -15.99 -14.34 18.35
C GLU A 153 -15.24 -14.96 17.17
N GLU A 154 -14.26 -15.83 17.41
CA GLU A 154 -13.65 -16.60 16.33
C GLU A 154 -14.64 -17.50 15.59
N ARG A 155 -15.60 -18.11 16.30
CA ARG A 155 -16.64 -18.94 15.67
C ARG A 155 -17.58 -18.08 14.83
N LYS A 156 -17.94 -16.90 15.33
CA LYS A 156 -18.73 -15.92 14.57
C LYS A 156 -17.95 -15.38 13.37
N ALA A 157 -16.67 -15.08 13.51
CA ALA A 157 -15.79 -14.63 12.43
C ALA A 157 -15.62 -15.71 11.36
N ARG A 158 -15.37 -16.96 11.76
CA ARG A 158 -15.35 -18.12 10.87
C ARG A 158 -16.69 -18.34 10.18
N SER A 159 -17.80 -18.22 10.89
CA SER A 159 -19.16 -18.33 10.33
C SER A 159 -19.46 -17.22 9.31
N ARG A 160 -19.11 -15.96 9.64
CA ARG A 160 -19.25 -14.80 8.73
C ARG A 160 -18.36 -14.94 7.49
N SER A 161 -17.13 -15.42 7.66
CA SER A 161 -16.21 -15.70 6.56
C SER A 161 -16.76 -16.81 5.68
N ARG A 162 -17.23 -17.92 6.27
CA ARG A 162 -17.86 -19.04 5.55
C ARG A 162 -19.10 -18.61 4.77
N LYS A 163 -19.97 -17.79 5.36
CA LYS A 163 -21.16 -17.27 4.68
C LYS A 163 -20.78 -16.42 3.47
N ARG A 164 -19.84 -15.49 3.63
CA ARG A 164 -19.32 -14.68 2.51
C ARG A 164 -18.67 -15.54 1.43
N ALA A 165 -17.87 -16.52 1.82
CA ALA A 165 -17.23 -17.47 0.91
C ALA A 165 -18.25 -18.29 0.11
N LEU A 166 -19.32 -18.77 0.76
CA LEU A 166 -20.41 -19.50 0.10
C LEU A 166 -21.21 -18.62 -0.85
N ASP A 167 -21.50 -17.37 -0.47
CA ASP A 167 -22.20 -16.43 -1.35
C ASP A 167 -21.34 -16.09 -2.59
N VAL A 168 -20.03 -15.92 -2.41
CA VAL A 168 -19.09 -15.75 -3.52
C VAL A 168 -19.01 -17.02 -4.37
N ALA A 169 -18.90 -18.20 -3.76
CA ALA A 169 -18.85 -19.47 -4.50
C ALA A 169 -20.12 -19.70 -5.33
N ARG A 170 -21.31 -19.38 -4.78
CA ARG A 170 -22.58 -19.46 -5.50
C ARG A 170 -22.63 -18.49 -6.68
N LYS A 171 -22.19 -17.24 -6.50
CA LYS A 171 -22.08 -16.24 -7.59
C LYS A 171 -21.13 -16.69 -8.70
N LEU A 172 -20.14 -17.50 -8.33
CA LEU A 172 -19.09 -17.98 -9.22
C LEU A 172 -19.39 -19.37 -9.83
N GLY A 173 -20.52 -20.00 -9.48
CA GLY A 173 -20.88 -21.34 -9.98
C GLY A 173 -19.96 -22.45 -9.45
N LEU A 174 -19.36 -22.27 -8.28
CA LEU A 174 -18.42 -23.20 -7.64
C LEU A 174 -19.08 -24.12 -6.59
N SER A 175 -20.41 -24.05 -6.41
CA SER A 175 -21.18 -24.79 -5.40
C SER A 175 -21.96 -25.94 -6.00
#